data_AF-A0A5N9BB78-F1
#
_entry.id   AF-A0A5N9BB78-F1
#
_cell.length_a   1.000
_cell.length_b   1.000
_cell.length_c   1.000
_cell.angle_alpha   90.00
_cell.angle_beta   90.00
_cell.angle_gamma   90.00
#
_symmetry.space_group_name_H-M   'P 1'
#
loop_
_entity.id
_entity.type
_entity.pdbx_description
1 polymer ?
#
loop_
_entity_poly.entity_id
_entity_poly.type
_entity_poly.pdbx_seq_one_letter_code
_entity_poly.pdbx_strand_id
1 'polypeptide(L)'
;MQNDLNKINNDNSKIFCTHCGVTNAASNYGCDRCGEKLIKQPDVDKTSLSKIICEKCQNYDYVNSFYCWSCGCEITSKNPIVNNETLIDDSSQNLDEINLKETQINKPISQRNEANRSGDKKSDVPKEIKGWNWAAFLIPPLWGLFSGVPLAILMLALYLPIFSEGMRVIALIGGSLFLGIRGNELAWKGKKWKSVQHFKNVQKKWLSWAVALNIIYIIIILYTGSLST
;
A
#
# COMPACT_ATOMS: atom_id res chain seq x y z
N MET A 1 37.75 -8.35 44.00
CA MET A 1 37.98 -7.97 42.59
C MET A 1 37.32 -9.03 41.71
N GLN A 2 36.06 -8.82 41.35
CA GLN A 2 35.38 -9.59 40.31
C GLN A 2 34.95 -8.59 39.24
N ASN A 3 35.29 -8.93 37.99
CA ASN A 3 35.41 -8.05 36.84
C ASN A 3 34.08 -7.43 36.40
N ASP A 4 33.94 -6.12 36.62
CA ASP A 4 32.93 -5.24 36.05
C ASP A 4 33.22 -4.92 34.56
N LEU A 5 33.14 -5.92 33.67
CA LEU A 5 33.37 -5.72 32.22
C LEU A 5 32.23 -6.14 31.29
N ASN A 6 31.05 -6.48 31.81
CA ASN A 6 29.84 -6.69 31.00
C ASN A 6 28.77 -5.62 31.23
N LYS A 7 29.19 -4.39 31.50
CA LYS A 7 28.31 -3.22 31.37
C LYS A 7 28.39 -2.77 29.91
N ILE A 8 27.70 -3.48 29.01
CA ILE A 8 27.39 -2.91 27.70
C ILE A 8 26.56 -1.66 28.02
N ASN A 9 27.19 -0.50 27.87
CA ASN A 9 26.64 0.79 28.17
C ASN A 9 25.32 0.95 27.42
N ASN A 10 24.22 0.77 28.15
CA ASN A 10 22.87 1.12 27.76
C ASN A 10 22.76 2.65 27.80
N ASP A 11 23.54 3.34 26.96
CA ASP A 11 23.46 4.79 26.79
C ASP A 11 22.19 5.10 25.99
N ASN A 12 21.06 4.95 26.70
CA ASN A 12 19.67 5.16 26.30
C ASN A 12 19.37 6.64 25.99
N SER A 13 20.34 7.44 25.58
CA SER A 13 20.09 8.83 25.17
C SER A 13 19.52 8.90 23.75
N LYS A 14 19.78 7.89 22.92
CA LYS A 14 19.46 7.89 21.49
C LYS A 14 18.67 6.65 21.07
N ILE A 15 17.71 6.86 20.19
CA ILE A 15 16.85 5.82 19.62
C ILE A 15 16.73 6.02 18.12
N PHE A 16 16.78 4.94 17.35
CA PHE A 16 16.63 4.99 15.90
C PHE A 16 15.17 4.75 15.51
N CYS A 17 14.70 5.51 14.53
CA CYS A 17 13.38 5.30 13.97
C CYS A 17 13.38 4.03 13.11
N THR A 18 12.54 3.07 13.46
CA THR A 18 12.38 1.80 12.73
C THR A 18 11.83 1.98 11.31
N HIS A 19 11.25 3.15 11.00
CA HIS A 19 10.71 3.48 9.67
C HIS A 19 11.72 4.19 8.75
N CYS A 20 12.50 5.16 9.26
CA CYS A 20 13.38 5.99 8.42
C CYS A 20 14.86 6.00 8.81
N GLY A 21 15.23 5.30 9.89
CA GLY A 21 16.62 5.16 10.35
C GLY A 21 17.22 6.39 11.04
N VAL A 22 16.47 7.49 11.16
CA VAL A 22 16.97 8.71 11.83
C VAL A 22 17.12 8.49 13.33
N THR A 23 18.20 9.02 13.89
CA THR A 23 18.45 9.04 15.33
C THR A 23 17.66 10.17 15.99
N ASN A 24 16.99 9.86 17.10
CA ASN A 24 16.21 10.79 17.91
C ASN A 24 16.62 10.64 19.37
N ALA A 25 16.25 11.59 20.23
CA ALA A 25 16.41 11.42 21.67
C ALA A 25 15.46 10.33 22.18
N ALA A 26 15.89 9.48 23.12
CA ALA A 26 15.05 8.39 23.63
C ALA A 26 13.82 8.86 24.43
N SER A 27 13.80 10.13 24.85
CA SER A 27 12.65 10.81 25.46
C SER A 27 11.57 11.18 24.45
N ASN A 28 11.89 11.24 23.14
CA ASN A 28 10.93 11.66 22.13
C ASN A 28 9.86 10.58 21.95
N TYR A 29 8.62 11.03 21.73
CA TYR A 29 7.50 10.14 21.41
C TYR A 29 7.51 9.71 19.95
N GLY A 30 7.89 10.63 19.05
CA GLY A 30 7.90 10.43 17.61
C GLY A 30 9.21 10.85 16.97
N CYS A 31 9.44 10.38 15.75
CA CYS A 31 10.62 10.70 14.97
C CYS A 31 10.57 12.12 14.41
N ASP A 32 11.64 12.88 14.58
CA ASP A 32 11.74 14.29 14.15
C ASP A 32 11.66 14.46 12.62
N ARG A 33 11.95 13.40 11.85
CA ARG A 33 11.91 13.43 10.38
C ARG A 33 10.61 12.92 9.78
N CYS A 34 10.12 11.76 10.22
CA CYS A 34 8.95 11.11 9.61
C CYS A 34 7.69 11.16 10.45
N GLY A 35 7.77 11.61 11.71
CA GLY A 35 6.64 11.71 12.64
C GLY A 35 6.16 10.38 13.22
N GLU A 36 6.77 9.24 12.83
CA GLU A 36 6.39 7.91 13.30
C GLU A 36 6.72 7.71 14.79
N LYS A 37 5.90 6.96 15.51
CA LYS A 37 6.14 6.68 16.94
C LYS A 37 7.45 5.91 17.11
N LEU A 38 8.25 6.31 18.08
CA LEU A 38 9.50 5.63 18.42
C LEU A 38 9.19 4.39 19.25
N ILE A 39 9.65 3.23 18.79
CA ILE A 39 9.35 1.92 19.36
C ILE A 39 10.46 1.52 20.33
N LYS A 40 10.10 1.12 21.54
CA LYS A 40 11.04 0.65 22.57
C LYS A 40 10.84 -0.85 22.84
N GLN A 41 11.85 -1.53 23.35
CA GLN A 41 11.79 -2.96 23.69
C GLN A 41 10.52 -3.38 24.47
N PRO A 42 10.08 -2.65 25.51
CA PRO A 42 8.87 -3.02 26.26
C PRO A 42 7.57 -2.92 25.45
N ASP A 43 7.56 -2.15 24.35
CA ASP A 43 6.39 -2.04 23.46
C ASP A 43 6.30 -3.27 22.55
N VAL A 44 7.45 -3.79 22.11
CA VAL A 44 7.54 -5.00 21.28
C VAL A 44 7.12 -6.24 22.07
N ASP A 45 7.48 -6.32 23.35
CA ASP A 45 7.16 -7.47 24.21
C ASP A 45 5.68 -7.63 24.53
N LYS A 46 4.93 -6.53 24.55
CA LYS A 46 3.48 -6.55 24.78
C LYS A 46 2.69 -7.10 23.60
N THR A 47 3.34 -7.31 22.45
CA THR A 47 2.65 -7.63 21.20
C THR A 47 2.84 -9.11 20.85
N SER A 48 1.74 -9.82 20.58
CA SER A 48 1.75 -11.24 20.17
C SER A 48 2.18 -11.48 18.71
N LEU A 49 2.78 -10.47 18.06
CA LEU A 49 3.24 -10.57 16.67
C LEU A 49 4.61 -11.24 16.63
N SER A 50 4.92 -11.82 15.46
CA SER A 50 6.27 -12.30 15.16
C SER A 50 7.28 -11.14 15.32
N LYS A 51 8.48 -11.50 15.81
CA LYS A 51 9.59 -10.58 16.05
C LYS A 51 10.72 -10.90 15.08
N ILE A 52 11.50 -9.88 14.72
CA ILE A 52 12.74 -10.02 13.94
C ILE A 52 13.93 -9.62 14.81
N ILE A 53 15.06 -10.31 14.67
CA ILE A 53 16.27 -10.07 15.47
C ILE A 53 17.29 -9.34 14.57
N CYS A 54 17.82 -8.18 15.00
CA CYS A 54 18.90 -7.52 14.24
C CYS A 54 20.20 -8.31 14.40
N GLU A 55 20.82 -8.67 13.28
CA GLU A 55 22.09 -9.41 13.24
C GLU A 55 23.26 -8.64 13.89
N LYS A 56 23.18 -7.30 13.94
CA LYS A 56 24.24 -6.44 14.46
C LYS A 56 24.24 -6.32 15.99
N CYS A 57 23.07 -6.17 16.61
CA CYS A 57 22.96 -5.90 18.05
C CYS A 57 22.11 -6.91 18.82
N GLN A 58 21.57 -7.92 18.14
CA GLN A 58 20.73 -9.00 18.68
C GLN A 58 19.46 -8.54 19.41
N ASN A 59 19.14 -7.25 19.36
CA ASN A 59 17.86 -6.73 19.80
C ASN A 59 16.78 -7.13 18.81
N TYR A 60 15.57 -7.30 19.34
CA TYR A 60 14.41 -7.64 18.54
C TYR A 60 13.52 -6.44 18.27
N ASP A 61 12.81 -6.55 17.16
CA ASP A 61 11.96 -5.54 16.55
C ASP A 61 10.68 -6.22 16.02
N TYR A 62 9.70 -5.41 15.61
CA TYR A 62 8.54 -5.94 14.87
C TYR A 62 8.96 -6.43 13.49
N VAL A 63 8.27 -7.43 12.95
CA VAL A 63 8.52 -7.96 11.59
C VAL A 63 8.49 -6.91 10.46
N ASN A 64 7.86 -5.76 10.68
CA ASN A 64 7.76 -4.69 9.68
C ASN A 64 8.74 -3.53 9.92
N SER A 65 9.64 -3.62 10.90
CA SER A 65 10.70 -2.63 11.11
C SER A 65 11.69 -2.71 9.94
N PHE A 66 11.99 -1.56 9.30
CA PHE A 66 13.01 -1.45 8.26
C PHE A 66 14.41 -1.21 8.84
N TYR A 67 14.47 -0.59 10.02
CA TYR A 67 15.70 -0.32 10.74
C TYR A 67 15.58 -0.81 12.18
N CYS A 68 16.70 -1.24 12.77
CA CYS A 68 16.72 -1.60 14.17
C CYS A 68 16.63 -0.37 15.08
N TRP A 69 15.72 -0.38 16.06
CA TRP A 69 15.51 0.74 16.98
C TRP A 69 16.74 1.08 17.83
N SER A 70 17.59 0.08 18.10
CA SER A 70 18.74 0.23 18.99
C SER A 70 20.03 0.62 18.27
N CYS A 71 20.33 -0.02 17.12
CA CYS A 71 21.62 0.19 16.45
C CYS A 71 21.53 0.86 15.06
N GLY A 72 20.32 1.09 14.54
CA GLY A 72 20.09 1.70 13.24
C GLY A 72 20.48 0.84 12.03
N CYS A 73 20.79 -0.45 12.23
CA CYS A 73 21.05 -1.41 11.14
C CYS A 73 19.81 -1.49 10.23
N GLU A 74 19.98 -1.48 8.91
CA GLU A 74 18.87 -1.81 8.01
C GLU A 74 18.58 -3.31 8.13
N ILE A 75 17.32 -3.65 8.37
CA ILE A 75 16.89 -5.04 8.54
C ILE A 75 16.71 -5.65 7.15
N THR A 76 17.71 -6.41 6.72
CA THR A 76 17.61 -7.20 5.50
C THR A 76 16.87 -8.49 5.85
N SER A 77 15.62 -8.64 5.44
CA SER A 77 14.78 -9.80 5.76
C SER A 77 15.26 -11.08 5.06
N LYS A 78 16.36 -11.66 5.54
CA LYS A 78 16.70 -13.06 5.29
C LYS A 78 16.29 -13.87 6.52
N ASN A 79 15.10 -14.46 6.41
CA ASN A 79 14.40 -15.31 7.38
C ASN A 79 14.01 -14.63 8.72
N PRO A 80 12.71 -14.38 8.98
CA PRO A 80 12.27 -14.31 10.36
C PRO A 80 12.52 -15.69 10.99
N ILE A 81 13.35 -15.74 12.03
CA ILE A 81 13.39 -16.90 12.91
C ILE A 81 12.03 -16.90 13.61
N VAL A 82 11.11 -17.67 13.04
CA VAL A 82 9.87 -18.03 13.71
C VAL A 82 10.30 -18.97 14.83
N ASN A 83 10.44 -18.44 16.05
CA ASN A 83 10.64 -19.24 17.25
C ASN A 83 9.36 -20.06 17.50
N ASN A 84 9.19 -21.14 16.75
CA ASN A 84 8.23 -22.19 17.04
C ASN A 84 8.93 -23.27 17.86
N GLU A 85 9.22 -22.95 19.11
CA GLU A 85 9.38 -23.91 20.20
C GLU A 85 8.18 -23.62 21.13
N THR A 86 7.27 -24.52 21.46
CA THR A 86 7.21 -25.98 21.41
C THR A 86 5.78 -26.34 21.79
N LEU A 87 5.17 -27.34 21.15
CA LEU A 87 4.50 -28.45 21.85
C LEU A 87 4.56 -29.66 20.91
N ILE A 88 5.29 -30.65 21.41
CA ILE A 88 5.63 -31.96 20.88
C ILE A 88 4.35 -32.75 20.55
N ASP A 89 4.29 -33.40 19.39
CA ASP A 89 4.20 -34.87 19.34
C ASP A 89 4.47 -35.46 17.95
N ASP A 90 5.10 -36.63 18.02
CA ASP A 90 5.03 -37.79 17.14
C ASP A 90 5.63 -37.75 15.71
N SER A 91 6.84 -38.32 15.66
CA SER A 91 7.23 -39.49 14.86
C SER A 91 7.26 -39.46 13.31
N SER A 92 8.38 -40.03 12.84
CA SER A 92 8.52 -40.86 11.64
C SER A 92 8.92 -40.20 10.31
N GLN A 93 10.19 -40.42 9.94
CA GLN A 93 10.66 -41.02 8.69
C GLN A 93 10.14 -40.43 7.35
N ASN A 94 11.03 -39.76 6.60
CA ASN A 94 11.70 -40.32 5.40
C ASN A 94 12.32 -39.18 4.58
N LEU A 95 13.64 -39.26 4.33
CA LEU A 95 14.21 -38.68 3.13
C LEU A 95 13.85 -39.65 2.00
N ASP A 96 13.16 -39.17 0.96
CA ASP A 96 13.45 -39.50 -0.43
C ASP A 96 12.52 -38.73 -1.39
N GLU A 97 13.05 -38.45 -2.56
CA GLU A 97 12.42 -37.84 -3.75
C GLU A 97 12.23 -36.31 -3.77
N ILE A 98 13.38 -35.67 -4.01
CA ILE A 98 13.49 -34.55 -4.96
C ILE A 98 12.78 -34.93 -6.27
N ASN A 99 11.71 -34.22 -6.64
CA ASN A 99 11.40 -34.06 -8.05
C ASN A 99 10.71 -32.71 -8.38
N LEU A 100 11.25 -32.12 -9.43
CA LEU A 100 11.00 -30.80 -9.98
C LEU A 100 9.51 -30.50 -10.21
N LYS A 101 9.06 -29.37 -9.65
CA LYS A 101 8.23 -28.40 -10.40
C LYS A 101 8.79 -26.99 -10.21
N GLU A 102 10.00 -26.80 -10.72
CA GLU A 102 10.44 -25.52 -11.26
C GLU A 102 9.50 -25.13 -12.40
N THR A 103 8.42 -24.40 -12.11
CA THR A 103 7.60 -23.80 -13.17
C THR A 103 7.02 -22.45 -12.75
N GLN A 104 7.80 -21.66 -12.01
CA GLN A 104 7.56 -20.20 -11.89
C GLN A 104 8.85 -19.36 -12.01
N ILE A 105 9.98 -19.99 -12.37
CA ILE A 105 11.22 -19.30 -12.77
C ILE A 105 11.12 -19.10 -14.29
N ASN A 106 10.30 -18.14 -14.74
CA ASN A 106 10.36 -17.56 -16.10
C ASN A 106 9.32 -16.44 -16.25
N LYS A 107 9.18 -15.58 -15.23
CA LYS A 107 8.54 -14.28 -15.40
C LYS A 107 9.60 -13.19 -15.15
N PRO A 108 9.82 -12.26 -16.10
CA PRO A 108 10.95 -11.36 -16.05
C PRO A 108 10.99 -10.51 -14.77
N ILE A 109 12.23 -10.22 -14.37
CA ILE A 109 12.75 -9.63 -13.13
C ILE A 109 12.30 -8.16 -12.90
N SER A 110 11.19 -7.70 -13.48
CA SER A 110 10.73 -6.31 -13.33
C SER A 110 9.81 -6.05 -12.14
N GLN A 111 9.47 -7.07 -11.33
CA GLN A 111 8.42 -6.94 -10.30
C GLN A 111 8.89 -7.01 -8.84
N ARG A 112 10.20 -7.06 -8.56
CA ARG A 112 10.70 -7.06 -7.18
C ARG A 112 11.30 -5.71 -6.82
N ASN A 113 10.54 -4.95 -6.03
CA ASN A 113 10.96 -3.79 -5.24
C ASN A 113 11.16 -2.47 -5.98
N GLU A 114 10.13 -1.96 -6.68
CA GLU A 114 9.97 -0.50 -6.75
C GLU A 114 9.36 -0.02 -5.44
N ALA A 115 10.08 0.82 -4.69
CA ALA A 115 9.51 1.55 -3.57
C ALA A 115 8.25 2.29 -4.07
N ASN A 116 7.06 1.91 -3.58
CA ASN A 116 5.81 2.47 -4.09
C ASN A 116 5.69 3.94 -3.70
N ARG A 117 6.04 4.84 -4.64
CA ARG A 117 5.92 6.31 -4.47
C ARG A 117 4.50 6.84 -4.70
N SER A 118 3.48 5.98 -4.64
CA SER A 118 2.08 6.39 -4.72
C SER A 118 1.71 7.36 -3.60
N GLY A 119 0.86 8.34 -3.88
CA GLY A 119 0.45 9.35 -2.90
C GLY A 119 1.43 10.53 -2.76
N ASP A 120 2.60 10.50 -3.42
CA ASP A 120 3.50 11.65 -3.49
C ASP A 120 3.15 12.51 -4.72
N LYS A 121 2.83 13.80 -4.51
CA LYS A 121 2.47 14.71 -5.60
C LYS A 121 3.59 14.92 -6.64
N LYS A 122 4.85 14.69 -6.22
CA LYS A 122 6.09 14.86 -7.01
C LYS A 122 6.68 13.55 -7.54
N SER A 123 6.07 12.39 -7.28
CA SER A 123 6.62 11.13 -7.76
C SER A 123 6.35 10.88 -9.22
N ASP A 124 7.34 10.26 -9.88
CA ASP A 124 7.17 9.74 -11.23
C ASP A 124 6.15 8.60 -11.23
N VAL A 125 5.14 8.74 -12.10
CA VAL A 125 4.12 7.73 -12.31
C VAL A 125 4.75 6.60 -13.13
N PRO A 126 4.73 5.34 -12.65
CA PRO A 126 5.26 4.20 -13.39
C PRO A 126 4.65 4.14 -14.79
N LYS A 127 5.48 3.96 -15.82
CA LYS A 127 5.00 3.88 -17.21
C LYS A 127 3.95 2.80 -17.40
N GLU A 128 3.97 1.75 -16.57
CA GLU A 128 3.04 0.64 -16.65
C GLU A 128 1.58 0.95 -16.26
N ILE A 129 1.34 2.09 -15.61
CA ILE A 129 -0.02 2.55 -15.27
C ILE A 129 -0.43 3.77 -16.08
N LYS A 130 0.46 4.29 -16.93
CA LYS A 130 0.10 5.31 -17.92
C LYS A 130 -0.76 4.67 -19.00
N GLY A 131 -1.90 5.27 -19.26
CA GLY A 131 -2.86 4.77 -20.22
C GLY A 131 -4.28 5.16 -19.84
N TRP A 132 -5.19 4.85 -20.74
CA TRP A 132 -6.61 5.17 -20.60
C TRP A 132 -7.24 4.45 -19.41
N ASN A 133 -7.98 5.18 -18.58
CA ASN A 133 -8.78 4.64 -17.49
C ASN A 133 -10.27 4.60 -17.86
N TRP A 134 -10.71 3.41 -18.25
CA TRP A 134 -12.10 3.15 -18.61
C TRP A 134 -13.09 3.36 -17.45
N ALA A 135 -12.71 3.05 -16.22
CA ALA A 135 -13.59 3.26 -15.07
C ALA A 135 -13.80 4.75 -14.78
N ALA A 136 -12.72 5.54 -14.88
CA ALA A 136 -12.75 6.99 -14.72
C ALA A 136 -13.56 7.71 -15.81
N PHE A 137 -13.62 7.13 -17.01
CA PHE A 137 -14.45 7.64 -18.11
C PHE A 137 -15.93 7.29 -17.93
N LEU A 138 -16.24 6.04 -17.57
CA LEU A 138 -17.62 5.53 -17.54
C LEU A 138 -18.42 5.97 -16.31
N ILE A 139 -17.76 6.13 -15.15
CA ILE A 139 -18.40 6.55 -13.90
C ILE A 139 -17.52 7.57 -13.13
N PRO A 140 -17.18 8.73 -13.72
CA PRO A 140 -16.13 9.63 -13.21
C PRO A 140 -16.32 10.11 -11.76
N PRO A 141 -17.50 10.62 -11.35
CA PRO A 141 -17.70 11.10 -9.98
C PRO A 141 -17.58 9.97 -8.95
N LEU A 142 -18.21 8.83 -9.23
CA LEU A 142 -18.23 7.69 -8.33
C LEU A 142 -16.84 7.07 -8.22
N TRP A 143 -16.21 6.75 -9.35
CA TRP A 143 -14.87 6.18 -9.37
C TRP A 143 -13.83 7.09 -8.71
N GLY A 144 -13.86 8.38 -9.01
CA GLY A 144 -12.84 9.31 -8.55
C GLY A 144 -12.93 9.62 -7.05
N LEU A 145 -14.13 9.58 -6.46
CA LEU A 145 -14.33 9.70 -5.01
C LEU A 145 -13.57 8.59 -4.26
N PHE A 146 -13.72 7.34 -4.69
CA PHE A 146 -13.05 6.19 -4.06
C PHE A 146 -11.58 6.03 -4.45
N SER A 147 -11.19 6.55 -5.62
CA SER A 147 -9.80 6.51 -6.11
C SER A 147 -8.94 7.66 -5.58
N GLY A 148 -9.50 8.59 -4.79
CA GLY A 148 -8.76 9.70 -4.19
C GLY A 148 -8.49 10.86 -5.16
N VAL A 149 -9.32 11.04 -6.19
CA VAL A 149 -9.16 12.09 -7.19
C VAL A 149 -10.01 13.30 -6.80
N PRO A 150 -9.41 14.45 -6.42
CA PRO A 150 -10.16 15.62 -5.97
C PRO A 150 -11.08 16.20 -7.04
N LEU A 151 -10.74 16.02 -8.32
CA LEU A 151 -11.58 16.45 -9.45
C LEU A 151 -12.97 15.78 -9.45
N ALA A 152 -13.11 14.59 -8.83
CA ALA A 152 -14.38 13.90 -8.76
C ALA A 152 -15.40 14.61 -7.85
N ILE A 153 -14.93 15.31 -6.82
CA ILE A 153 -15.79 16.11 -5.94
C ILE A 153 -16.36 17.30 -6.72
N LEU A 154 -15.55 17.93 -7.58
CA LEU A 154 -16.02 19.00 -8.47
C LEU A 154 -17.07 18.46 -9.48
N MET A 155 -16.84 17.27 -10.04
CA MET A 155 -17.79 16.64 -10.96
C MET A 155 -19.10 16.28 -10.26
N LEU A 156 -19.05 15.85 -8.99
CA LEU A 156 -20.24 15.59 -8.18
C LEU A 156 -21.01 16.88 -7.89
N ALA A 157 -20.31 17.98 -7.58
CA ALA A 157 -20.93 19.29 -7.36
C ALA A 157 -21.68 19.80 -8.60
N LEU A 158 -21.30 19.36 -9.80
CA LEU A 158 -21.97 19.74 -11.05
C LEU A 158 -23.39 19.14 -11.18
N TYR A 159 -23.75 18.16 -10.35
CA TYR A 159 -25.12 17.64 -10.25
C TYR A 159 -26.04 18.51 -9.40
N LEU A 160 -25.51 19.54 -8.72
CA LEU A 160 -26.34 20.53 -8.03
C LEU A 160 -27.14 21.35 -9.06
N PRO A 161 -28.40 21.73 -8.76
CA PRO A 161 -29.28 22.48 -9.67
C PRO A 161 -28.90 23.97 -9.80
N ILE A 162 -27.61 24.28 -9.73
CA ILE A 162 -27.04 25.63 -9.75
C ILE A 162 -26.51 25.94 -11.17
N PHE A 163 -26.10 24.91 -11.91
CA PHE A 163 -25.53 25.04 -13.26
C PHE A 163 -26.57 24.77 -14.34
N SER A 164 -26.45 25.45 -15.47
CA SER A 164 -27.35 25.22 -16.61
C SER A 164 -27.17 23.83 -17.21
N GLU A 165 -28.25 23.25 -17.72
CA GLU A 165 -28.30 21.88 -18.28
C GLU A 165 -27.23 21.64 -19.36
N GLY A 166 -27.11 22.58 -20.31
CA GLY A 166 -26.11 22.48 -21.38
C GLY A 166 -24.66 22.54 -20.85
N MET A 167 -24.38 23.43 -19.90
CA MET A 167 -23.06 23.51 -19.27
C MET A 167 -22.73 22.23 -18.50
N ARG A 168 -23.71 21.67 -17.77
CA ARG A 168 -23.56 20.42 -17.01
C ARG A 168 -23.14 19.28 -17.93
N VAL A 169 -23.86 19.06 -19.03
CA VAL A 169 -23.57 17.97 -19.96
C VAL A 169 -22.18 18.14 -20.59
N ILE A 170 -21.84 19.33 -21.06
CA ILE A 170 -20.53 19.61 -21.69
C ILE A 170 -19.39 19.37 -20.69
N ALA A 171 -19.52 19.88 -19.45
CA ALA A 171 -18.51 19.72 -18.43
C ALA A 171 -18.39 18.26 -17.94
N LEU A 172 -19.49 17.50 -17.86
CA LEU A 172 -19.45 16.05 -17.59
C LEU A 172 -18.70 15.29 -18.68
N ILE A 173 -19.00 15.55 -19.95
CA ILE A 173 -18.33 14.89 -21.08
C ILE A 173 -16.83 15.23 -21.09
N GLY A 174 -16.49 16.53 -21.00
CA GLY A 174 -15.11 16.99 -20.98
C GLY A 174 -14.32 16.44 -19.79
N GLY A 175 -14.92 16.45 -18.60
CA GLY A 175 -14.33 15.88 -17.39
C GLY A 175 -14.11 14.37 -17.50
N SER A 176 -15.07 13.64 -18.07
CA SER A 176 -14.97 12.19 -18.31
C SER A 176 -13.82 11.85 -19.25
N LEU A 177 -13.65 12.60 -20.35
CA LEU A 177 -12.53 12.43 -21.27
C LEU A 177 -11.19 12.73 -20.59
N PHE A 178 -11.11 13.85 -19.86
CA PHE A 178 -9.91 14.23 -19.12
C PHE A 178 -9.50 13.17 -18.09
N LEU A 179 -10.49 12.65 -17.34
CA LEU A 179 -10.32 11.56 -16.38
C LEU A 179 -10.01 10.23 -17.07
N GLY A 180 -10.50 9.99 -18.28
CA GLY A 180 -10.08 8.85 -19.10
C GLY A 180 -8.58 8.89 -19.41
N ILE A 181 -8.06 10.04 -19.84
CA ILE A 181 -6.63 10.18 -20.21
C ILE A 181 -5.72 10.18 -18.97
N ARG A 182 -6.08 10.95 -17.93
CA ARG A 182 -5.22 11.22 -16.77
C ARG A 182 -5.68 10.59 -15.47
N GLY A 183 -6.77 9.84 -15.46
CA GLY A 183 -7.36 9.27 -14.24
C GLY A 183 -6.38 8.37 -13.51
N ASN A 184 -5.65 7.51 -14.21
CA ASN A 184 -4.65 6.64 -13.58
C ASN A 184 -3.57 7.44 -12.84
N GLU A 185 -3.07 8.53 -13.45
CA GLU A 185 -2.05 9.39 -12.85
C GLU A 185 -2.60 10.13 -11.62
N LEU A 186 -3.82 10.66 -11.72
CA LEU A 186 -4.48 11.38 -10.63
C LEU A 186 -4.80 10.44 -9.45
N ALA A 187 -5.30 9.24 -9.71
CA ALA A 187 -5.59 8.25 -8.68
C ALA A 187 -4.32 7.72 -8.01
N TRP A 188 -3.23 7.60 -8.77
CA TRP A 188 -1.94 7.19 -8.21
C TRP A 188 -1.34 8.25 -7.29
N LYS A 189 -1.51 9.54 -7.63
CA LYS A 189 -1.03 10.67 -6.81
C LYS A 189 -1.97 11.02 -5.66
N GLY A 190 -3.25 10.70 -5.77
CA GLY A 190 -4.28 11.08 -4.80
C GLY A 190 -4.29 10.23 -3.53
N LYS A 191 -3.78 9.00 -3.58
CA LYS A 191 -3.79 8.04 -2.45
C LYS A 191 -2.53 7.19 -2.42
N LYS A 192 -2.12 6.77 -1.22
CA LYS A 192 -1.07 5.76 -1.03
C LYS A 192 -1.60 4.36 -1.35
N TRP A 193 -0.94 3.66 -2.26
CA TRP A 193 -1.26 2.29 -2.70
C TRP A 193 -0.17 1.33 -2.22
N LYS A 194 -0.56 0.10 -1.85
CA LYS A 194 0.37 -0.92 -1.33
C LYS A 194 1.38 -1.40 -2.38
N SER A 195 0.96 -1.46 -3.64
CA SER A 195 1.80 -1.81 -4.79
C SER A 195 1.17 -1.37 -6.12
N VAL A 196 1.99 -1.27 -7.18
CA VAL A 196 1.48 -1.07 -8.56
C VAL A 196 0.47 -2.15 -8.95
N GLN A 197 0.73 -3.42 -8.58
CA GLN A 197 -0.20 -4.51 -8.83
C GLN A 197 -1.50 -4.36 -8.06
N HIS A 198 -1.43 -3.94 -6.80
CA HIS A 198 -2.61 -3.69 -5.98
C HIS A 198 -3.50 -2.61 -6.62
N PHE A 199 -2.90 -1.52 -7.11
CA PHE A 199 -3.62 -0.49 -7.86
C PHE A 199 -4.28 -1.05 -9.12
N LYS A 200 -3.52 -1.78 -9.96
CA LYS A 200 -4.06 -2.40 -11.19
C LYS A 200 -5.25 -3.33 -10.90
N ASN A 201 -5.18 -4.12 -9.83
CA ASN A 201 -6.26 -5.02 -9.44
C ASN A 201 -7.52 -4.25 -9.00
N VAL A 202 -7.35 -3.16 -8.26
CA VAL A 202 -8.46 -2.29 -7.85
C VAL A 202 -9.08 -1.59 -9.06
N GLN A 203 -8.27 -1.05 -9.98
CA GLN A 203 -8.77 -0.41 -11.21
C GLN A 203 -9.52 -1.39 -12.11
N LYS A 204 -9.07 -2.65 -12.22
CA LYS A 204 -9.79 -3.70 -12.95
C LYS A 204 -11.17 -4.01 -12.34
N LYS A 205 -11.26 -4.09 -11.01
CA LYS A 205 -12.56 -4.28 -10.34
C LYS A 205 -13.47 -3.09 -10.62
N TRP A 206 -12.96 -1.87 -10.51
CA TRP A 206 -13.71 -0.66 -10.83
C TRP A 206 -14.19 -0.62 -12.28
N LEU A 207 -13.38 -1.08 -13.23
CA LEU A 207 -13.79 -1.23 -14.62
C LEU A 207 -14.96 -2.21 -14.76
N SER A 208 -14.90 -3.36 -14.10
CA SER A 208 -16.00 -4.33 -14.11
C SER A 208 -17.29 -3.74 -13.55
N TRP A 209 -17.21 -2.99 -12.44
CA TRP A 209 -18.36 -2.29 -11.86
C TRP A 209 -18.90 -1.20 -12.79
N ALA A 210 -18.02 -0.41 -13.40
CA ALA A 210 -18.39 0.65 -14.33
C ALA A 210 -19.19 0.10 -15.52
N VAL A 211 -18.71 -0.99 -16.10
CA VAL A 211 -19.38 -1.67 -17.22
C VAL A 211 -20.73 -2.23 -16.78
N ALA A 212 -20.79 -2.94 -15.65
CA ALA A 212 -22.03 -3.50 -15.13
C ALA A 212 -23.10 -2.42 -14.88
N LEU A 213 -22.73 -1.31 -14.24
CA LEU A 213 -23.65 -0.21 -13.96
C LEU A 213 -24.18 0.45 -15.25
N ASN A 214 -23.31 0.64 -16.25
CA ASN A 214 -23.73 1.20 -17.54
C ASN A 214 -24.68 0.25 -18.29
N ILE A 215 -24.43 -1.06 -18.27
CA ILE A 215 -25.34 -2.05 -18.87
C ILE A 215 -26.71 -2.01 -18.18
N ILE A 216 -26.74 -2.01 -16.85
CA ILE A 216 -27.98 -1.93 -16.07
C ILE A 216 -28.75 -0.65 -16.41
N TYR A 217 -28.06 0.49 -16.49
CA TYR A 217 -28.66 1.77 -16.85
C TYR A 217 -29.31 1.75 -18.24
N ILE A 218 -28.63 1.17 -19.23
CA ILE A 218 -29.17 1.00 -20.59
C ILE A 218 -30.42 0.12 -20.58
N ILE A 219 -30.39 -1.01 -19.85
CA ILE A 219 -31.55 -1.92 -19.72
C ILE A 219 -32.74 -1.19 -19.11
N ILE A 220 -32.52 -0.39 -18.06
CA ILE A 220 -33.58 0.40 -17.41
C ILE A 220 -34.18 1.40 -18.41
N ILE A 221 -33.35 2.14 -19.16
CA ILE A 221 -33.84 3.09 -20.18
C ILE A 221 -34.67 2.37 -21.25
N LEU A 222 -34.22 1.23 -21.74
CA LEU A 222 -34.95 0.47 -22.75
C LEU A 222 -36.30 -0.03 -22.22
N TYR A 223 -36.33 -0.51 -20.97
CA TYR A 223 -37.56 -0.96 -20.33
C TYR A 223 -38.55 0.18 -20.09
N THR A 224 -38.10 1.33 -19.56
CA THR A 224 -38.97 2.49 -19.34
C THR A 224 -39.42 3.14 -20.63
N GLY A 225 -38.54 3.19 -21.65
CA GLY A 225 -38.88 3.66 -22.99
C GLY A 225 -39.94 2.79 -23.67
N SER A 226 -39.87 1.47 -23.49
CA SER A 226 -40.88 0.53 -24.01
C SER A 226 -42.24 0.65 -23.32
N LEU A 227 -42.29 1.14 -22.07
CA LEU A 227 -43.53 1.38 -21.33
C LEU A 227 -44.20 2.73 -21.67
N SER A 228 -43.44 3.67 -22.22
CA SER A 228 -43.94 4.99 -22.62
C SER A 228 -44.48 5.06 -24.05
N THR A 229 -44.49 3.94 -24.78
CA THR A 229 -45.00 3.82 -26.15
C THR A 229 -46.30 3.02 -26.15
#